data_AF-A0AAC9Z999-F1
#
_entry.id   AF-A0AAC9Z999-F1
#
_cell.length_a   1.000
_cell.length_b   1.000
_cell.length_c   1.000
_cell.angle_alpha   90.00
_cell.angle_beta   90.00
_cell.angle_gamma   90.00
#
_symmetry.space_group_name_H-M   'P 1'
#
loop_
_entity.id
_entity.type
_entity.pdbx_description
1 polymer ?
#
loop_
_entity_poly.entity_id
_entity_poly.type
_entity_poly.pdbx_seq_one_letter_code
_entity_poly.pdbx_strand_id
1 'polypeptide(L)'
;MGRYELPVNYDRLHWMERREVREQYAQEQGGKCQHCGADLAGQPAKRILRKRINWGLFPKNFRKYPVHLHHSHETGMTIGAVHNYCNAVLWQYHGE
;
A
#
# COMPACT_ATOMS: atom_id res chain seq x y z
N MET A 1 -4.75 15.58 14.43
CA MET A 1 -3.42 15.41 13.83
C MET A 1 -2.97 13.99 14.10
N GLY A 2 -2.50 13.27 13.08
CA GLY A 2 -1.95 11.93 13.24
C GLY A 2 -0.58 11.95 13.95
N ARG A 3 -0.07 10.77 14.33
CA ARG A 3 1.17 10.62 15.11
C ARG A 3 2.42 10.99 14.31
N TYR A 4 2.39 10.81 12.99
CA TYR A 4 3.49 11.08 12.08
C TYR A 4 3.20 12.31 11.20
N GLU A 5 4.22 13.06 10.85
CA GLU A 5 4.15 14.06 9.77
C GLU A 5 4.42 13.35 8.44
N LEU A 6 3.37 13.10 7.67
CA LEU A 6 3.44 12.37 6.40
C LEU A 6 3.79 13.32 5.23
N PRO A 7 4.57 12.86 4.23
CA PRO A 7 5.14 11.52 4.10
C PRO A 7 6.41 11.33 4.94
N VAL A 8 6.68 10.08 5.32
CA VAL A 8 7.89 9.67 6.04
C VAL A 8 8.75 8.75 5.19
N ASN A 9 10.05 8.63 5.50
CA ASN A 9 10.94 7.73 4.79
C ASN A 9 10.74 6.28 5.26
N TYR A 10 10.24 5.40 4.38
CA TYR A 10 9.91 4.01 4.65
C TYR A 10 11.11 3.19 5.15
N ASP A 11 12.29 3.44 4.59
CA ASP A 11 13.52 2.69 4.88
C ASP A 11 14.05 2.96 6.29
N ARG A 12 13.69 4.10 6.87
CA ARG A 12 14.06 4.48 8.24
C ARG A 12 13.09 3.98 9.30
N LEU A 13 11.92 3.48 8.91
CA LEU A 13 10.89 3.03 9.86
C LEU A 13 11.14 1.60 10.31
N HIS A 14 11.02 1.37 11.63
CA HIS A 14 10.84 0.04 12.18
C HIS A 14 9.48 -0.55 11.77
N TRP A 15 9.35 -1.88 11.74
CA TRP A 15 8.13 -2.54 11.24
C TRP A 15 6.85 -2.16 12.02
N MET A 16 6.97 -1.84 13.31
CA MET A 16 5.87 -1.33 14.14
C MET A 16 5.41 0.05 13.66
N GLU A 17 6.36 0.94 13.35
CA GLU A 17 6.07 2.29 12.86
C GLU A 17 5.44 2.23 11.47
N ARG A 18 5.91 1.33 10.59
CA ARG A 18 5.26 1.10 9.28
C ARG A 18 3.80 0.71 9.42
N ARG A 19 3.46 -0.07 10.44
CA ARG A 19 2.07 -0.42 10.74
C ARG A 19 1.27 0.82 11.16
N GLU A 20 1.79 1.62 12.07
CA GLU A 20 1.13 2.83 12.55
C GLU A 20 0.96 3.87 11.43
N VAL A 21 2.00 4.09 10.61
CA VAL A 21 1.96 4.97 9.43
C VAL A 21 0.91 4.50 8.43
N ARG A 22 0.82 3.18 8.16
CA ARG A 22 -0.24 2.62 7.30
C ARG A 22 -1.64 2.88 7.86
N GLU A 23 -1.82 2.71 9.16
CA GLU A 23 -3.10 2.94 9.84
C GLU A 23 -3.47 4.44 9.78
N GLN A 24 -2.50 5.34 9.97
CA GLN A 24 -2.70 6.78 9.81
C GLN A 24 -3.08 7.14 8.37
N TYR A 25 -2.34 6.65 7.36
CA TYR A 25 -2.72 6.85 5.96
C TYR A 25 -4.12 6.32 5.65
N ALA A 26 -4.49 5.14 6.18
CA ALA A 26 -5.83 4.60 5.98
C ALA A 26 -6.92 5.53 6.55
N GLN A 27 -6.66 6.17 7.69
CA GLN A 27 -7.57 7.16 8.29
C GLN A 27 -7.62 8.46 7.48
N GLU A 28 -6.45 9.04 7.14
CA GLU A 28 -6.35 10.31 6.40
C GLU A 28 -6.85 10.20 4.96
N GLN A 29 -6.76 9.01 4.35
CA GLN A 29 -7.36 8.69 3.04
C GLN A 29 -8.87 8.40 3.12
N GLY A 30 -9.51 8.58 4.28
CA GLY A 30 -10.94 8.30 4.45
C GLY A 30 -11.30 6.83 4.20
N GLY A 31 -10.40 5.91 4.52
CA GLY A 31 -10.56 4.48 4.26
C GLY A 31 -10.45 4.09 2.78
N LYS A 32 -10.05 4.99 1.87
CA LYS A 32 -9.90 4.71 0.44
C LYS A 32 -8.48 4.29 0.10
N CYS A 33 -8.33 3.42 -0.90
CA CYS A 33 -7.04 3.01 -1.42
C CYS A 33 -6.41 4.12 -2.27
N GLN A 34 -5.17 4.50 -1.96
CA GLN A 34 -4.46 5.57 -2.67
C GLN A 34 -4.28 5.31 -4.17
N HIS A 35 -4.19 4.05 -4.58
CA HIS A 35 -4.00 3.69 -5.99
C HIS A 35 -5.32 3.61 -6.79
N CYS A 36 -6.33 2.92 -6.24
CA CYS A 36 -7.53 2.60 -7.00
C CYS A 36 -8.77 3.44 -6.63
N GLY A 37 -8.75 4.12 -5.49
CA GLY A 37 -9.83 4.92 -4.94
C GLY A 37 -10.98 4.14 -4.28
N ALA A 38 -10.98 2.80 -4.35
CA ALA A 38 -12.00 1.97 -3.69
C ALA A 38 -11.72 1.81 -2.18
N ASP A 39 -12.74 1.41 -1.41
CA ASP A 39 -12.61 1.16 0.04
C ASP A 39 -11.55 0.11 0.36
N LEU A 40 -10.64 0.42 1.28
CA LEU A 40 -9.58 -0.47 1.78
C LEU A 40 -10.13 -1.73 2.45
N ALA A 41 -11.32 -1.65 3.05
CA ALA A 41 -12.03 -2.79 3.63
C ALA A 41 -12.68 -3.70 2.58
N GLY A 42 -12.83 -3.22 1.34
CA GLY A 42 -13.44 -3.93 0.24
C GLY A 42 -12.44 -4.45 -0.78
N GLN A 43 -12.95 -4.81 -1.95
CA GLN A 43 -12.11 -5.21 -3.07
C GLN A 43 -11.54 -3.99 -3.82
N PRO A 44 -10.37 -4.13 -4.45
CA PRO A 44 -9.87 -3.16 -5.42
C PRO A 44 -10.89 -2.84 -6.52
N ALA A 45 -10.75 -1.67 -7.15
CA ALA A 45 -11.57 -1.32 -8.29
C ALA A 45 -11.48 -2.37 -9.41
N LYS A 46 -12.61 -2.66 -10.09
CA LYS A 46 -12.69 -3.71 -11.14
C LYS A 46 -11.60 -3.59 -12.21
N ARG A 47 -11.17 -2.38 -12.56
CA ARG A 47 -10.08 -2.14 -13.53
C ARG A 47 -8.73 -2.72 -13.09
N ILE A 48 -8.47 -2.73 -11.77
CA ILE A 48 -7.26 -3.29 -11.17
C ILE A 48 -7.34 -4.82 -11.16
N LEU A 49 -8.49 -5.39 -10.76
CA LEU A 49 -8.71 -6.83 -10.69
C LEU A 49 -8.56 -7.57 -12.04
N ARG A 50 -8.59 -6.84 -13.17
CA ARG A 50 -8.33 -7.40 -14.52
C ARG A 50 -6.86 -7.66 -14.80
N LYS A 51 -5.92 -7.08 -14.02
CA LYS A 51 -4.48 -7.24 -14.22
C LYS A 51 -3.98 -8.52 -13.55
N ARG A 52 -3.49 -9.50 -14.31
CA ARG A 52 -3.02 -10.77 -13.75
C ARG A 52 -1.75 -10.57 -12.92
N ILE A 53 -1.73 -11.07 -11.70
CA ILE A 53 -0.54 -11.03 -10.83
C ILE A 53 0.18 -12.38 -10.87
N ASN A 54 1.48 -12.35 -11.11
CA ASN A 54 2.38 -13.46 -10.86
C ASN A 54 2.76 -13.46 -9.38
N TRP A 55 2.00 -14.21 -8.57
CA TRP A 55 2.24 -14.30 -7.13
C TRP A 55 3.58 -14.91 -6.73
N GLY A 56 4.30 -15.56 -7.67
CA GLY A 56 5.66 -16.05 -7.42
C GLY A 56 6.71 -14.96 -7.26
N LEU A 57 6.40 -13.72 -7.67
CA LEU A 57 7.27 -12.55 -7.50
C LEU A 57 7.22 -11.97 -6.08
N PHE A 58 6.24 -12.38 -5.27
CA PHE A 58 5.96 -11.80 -3.96
C PHE A 58 6.20 -12.82 -2.83
N PRO A 59 6.50 -12.34 -1.60
CA PRO A 59 6.62 -13.22 -0.44
C PRO A 59 5.35 -14.06 -0.19
N LYS A 60 5.51 -15.29 0.33
CA LYS A 60 4.39 -16.23 0.59
C LYS A 60 3.23 -15.60 1.37
N ASN A 61 3.54 -14.72 2.33
CA ASN A 61 2.56 -14.07 3.21
C ASN A 61 2.02 -12.73 2.68
N PHE A 62 2.42 -12.28 1.48
CA PHE A 62 2.03 -10.99 0.93
C PHE A 62 0.50 -10.81 0.89
N ARG A 63 -0.23 -11.86 0.47
CA ARG A 63 -1.69 -11.87 0.38
C ARG A 63 -2.40 -11.95 1.73
N LYS A 64 -1.71 -12.33 2.81
CA LYS A 64 -2.30 -12.45 4.15
C LYS A 64 -2.70 -11.08 4.71
N TYR A 65 -1.99 -10.03 4.32
CA TYR A 65 -2.25 -8.66 4.76
C TYR A 65 -3.02 -7.94 3.65
N PRO A 66 -4.28 -7.49 3.89
CA PRO A 66 -5.12 -6.93 2.83
C PRO A 66 -4.74 -5.49 2.46
N VAL A 67 -4.08 -4.76 3.36
CA VAL A 67 -3.63 -3.38 3.17
C VAL A 67 -2.13 -3.28 3.39
N HIS A 68 -1.45 -2.65 2.45
CA HIS A 68 0.00 -2.45 2.43
C HIS A 68 0.32 -0.96 2.46
N LEU A 69 1.46 -0.61 3.05
CA LEU A 69 2.01 0.74 2.99
C LEU A 69 2.84 0.84 1.71
N HIS A 70 2.34 1.57 0.73
CA HIS A 70 3.07 1.85 -0.49
C HIS A 70 4.01 3.04 -0.30
N HIS A 71 5.16 2.99 -0.96
CA HIS A 71 6.20 4.00 -0.93
C HIS A 71 6.86 4.05 -2.30
N SER A 72 7.47 5.18 -2.62
CA SER A 72 8.25 5.36 -3.85
C SER A 72 9.56 4.58 -3.74
N HIS A 73 9.86 3.77 -4.74
CA HIS A 73 11.16 3.08 -4.83
C HIS A 73 12.34 3.98 -5.22
N GLU A 74 12.07 5.19 -5.73
CA GLU A 74 13.10 6.18 -6.08
C GLU A 74 13.54 7.00 -4.87
N THR A 75 12.59 7.42 -4.04
CA THR A 75 12.84 8.36 -2.93
C THR A 75 12.77 7.71 -1.55
N GLY A 76 12.20 6.52 -1.45
CA GLY A 76 11.90 5.84 -0.19
C GLY A 76 10.73 6.47 0.58
N MET A 77 10.09 7.52 0.06
CA MET A 77 9.02 8.23 0.77
C MET A 77 7.69 7.48 0.67
N THR A 78 6.98 7.39 1.80
CA THR A 78 5.65 6.77 1.84
C THR A 78 4.65 7.54 0.99
N ILE A 79 3.80 6.81 0.27
CA ILE A 79 2.78 7.39 -0.62
C ILE A 79 1.39 7.20 -0.02
N GLY A 80 1.10 6.02 0.53
CA GLY A 80 -0.19 5.77 1.15
C GLY A 80 -0.54 4.32 1.41
N ALA A 81 -1.71 4.12 2.02
CA ALA A 81 -2.30 2.80 2.23
C ALA A 81 -3.00 2.31 0.95
N VAL A 82 -2.69 1.10 0.51
CA VAL A 82 -3.25 0.47 -0.69
C VAL A 82 -3.68 -0.96 -0.43
N HIS A 83 -4.63 -1.50 -1.21
CA HIS A 83 -4.90 -2.94 -1.19
C HIS A 83 -3.64 -3.72 -1.57
N ASN A 84 -3.49 -4.93 -1.04
CA ASN A 84 -2.39 -5.83 -1.41
C ASN A 84 -2.31 -6.08 -2.93
N TYR A 85 -3.45 -6.26 -3.58
CA TYR A 85 -3.52 -6.46 -5.02
C TYR A 85 -3.11 -5.20 -5.79
N CYS A 86 -3.53 -4.02 -5.32
CA CYS A 86 -3.10 -2.74 -5.89
C CYS A 86 -1.58 -2.57 -5.76
N ASN A 87 -1.01 -2.92 -4.60
CA ASN A 87 0.44 -2.90 -4.40
C ASN A 87 1.17 -3.87 -5.34
N ALA A 88 0.66 -5.10 -5.51
CA ALA A 88 1.23 -6.04 -6.46
C ALA A 88 1.13 -5.56 -7.91
N VAL A 89 0.06 -4.84 -8.28
CA VAL A 89 -0.06 -4.21 -9.61
C VAL A 89 0.99 -3.12 -9.81
N LEU A 90 1.17 -2.25 -8.83
CA LEU A 90 2.19 -1.19 -8.85
C LEU A 90 3.58 -1.80 -9.04
N TRP A 91 3.90 -2.83 -8.26
CA TRP A 91 5.18 -3.52 -8.37
C TRP A 91 5.41 -4.20 -9.71
N GLN A 92 4.47 -5.05 -10.12
CA GLN A 92 4.69 -5.88 -11.30
C GLN A 92 4.63 -5.10 -12.61
N TYR A 93 3.84 -4.03 -12.68
CA TYR A 93 3.59 -3.32 -13.94
C TYR A 93 4.19 -1.92 -14.01
N HIS A 94 4.57 -1.32 -12.87
CA HIS A 94 4.96 0.09 -12.81
C HIS A 94 6.33 0.31 -12.15
N GLY A 95 7.02 -0.73 -11.69
CA GLY A 95 8.36 -0.63 -11.10
C GLY A 95 8.38 -0.10 -9.65
N GLU A 96 7.22 -0.14 -9.00
CA GLU A 96 6.89 0.49 -7.70
C GLU A 96 6.64 -0.52 -6.57
#